data_AF-A0A536Z4S0-F1
#
_entry.id   AF-A0A536Z4S0-F1
#
_cell.length_a   1.000
_cell.length_b   1.000
_cell.length_c   1.000
_cell.angle_alpha   90.00
_cell.angle_beta   90.00
_cell.angle_gamma   90.00
#
_symmetry.space_group_name_H-M   'P 1'
#
loop_
_entity.id
_entity.type
_entity.pdbx_description
1 polymer ?
#
loop_
_entity_poly.entity_id
_entity_poly.type
_entity_poly.pdbx_seq_one_letter_code
_entity_poly.pdbx_strand_id
1 'polypeptide(L)'
;DDAYGGAFEHRVRFPLEVFAAVRDAWPEDKPMGVRISATDWVDGGWTIEDSIAFVRHLQAAGCDWIDTSSGGISPAQKIPLGPGYQVPLARAIRRATSIPTMAVGLITDAK
;
A
#
# COMPACT_ATOMS: atom_id res chain seq x y z
N ASP A 1 -9.00 14.12 18.61
CA ASP A 1 -7.66 14.04 18.02
C ASP A 1 -6.69 13.47 19.02
N ASP A 2 -6.23 12.25 18.75
CA ASP A 2 -5.11 11.61 19.45
C ASP A 2 -3.90 11.49 18.48
N ALA A 3 -2.92 10.67 18.83
CA ALA A 3 -1.71 10.47 18.02
C ALA A 3 -1.91 9.60 16.76
N TYR A 4 -3.12 9.08 16.51
CA TYR A 4 -3.40 8.04 15.51
C TYR A 4 -4.39 8.48 14.40
N GLY A 5 -4.96 9.68 14.49
CA GLY A 5 -5.87 10.24 13.50
C GLY A 5 -5.50 11.64 13.03
N GLY A 6 -6.14 12.10 11.94
CA GLY A 6 -5.93 13.43 11.35
C GLY A 6 -4.81 13.44 10.30
N ALA A 7 -3.68 14.06 10.63
CA ALA A 7 -2.54 14.21 9.72
C ALA A 7 -2.03 12.85 9.18
N PHE A 8 -1.37 12.87 8.03
CA PHE A 8 -0.81 11.67 7.39
C PHE A 8 0.05 10.85 8.36
N GLU A 9 0.94 11.52 9.09
CA GLU A 9 1.88 10.92 10.03
C GLU A 9 1.18 10.17 11.16
N HIS A 10 -0.01 10.64 11.57
CA HIS A 10 -0.80 10.00 12.60
C HIS A 10 -1.53 8.77 12.03
N ARG A 11 -2.11 8.89 10.83
CA ARG A 11 -2.83 7.80 10.15
C ARG A 11 -1.94 6.59 9.86
N VAL A 12 -0.67 6.82 9.53
CA VAL A 12 0.29 5.73 9.25
C VAL A 12 0.99 5.19 10.49
N ARG A 13 0.88 5.86 11.63
CA ARG A 13 1.59 5.50 12.87
C ARG A 13 1.31 4.06 13.28
N PHE A 14 0.04 3.71 13.46
CA PHE A 14 -0.32 2.38 13.93
C PHE A 14 0.06 1.27 12.93
N PRO A 15 -0.22 1.39 11.61
CA PRO A 15 0.29 0.43 10.63
C PRO A 15 1.82 0.24 10.65
N LEU A 16 2.59 1.31 10.85
CA LEU A 16 4.06 1.24 10.96
C LEU A 16 4.51 0.58 12.27
N GLU A 17 3.85 0.87 13.39
CA GLU A 17 4.11 0.22 14.69
C GLU A 17 3.84 -1.29 14.59
N VAL A 18 2.74 -1.69 13.96
CA VAL A 18 2.42 -3.10 13.70
C VAL A 18 3.48 -3.75 12.80
N PHE A 19 3.86 -3.10 11.69
CA PHE A 19 4.89 -3.63 10.81
C PHE A 19 6.21 -3.84 11.55
N ALA A 20 6.66 -2.86 12.34
CA ALA A 20 7.90 -2.94 13.10
C ALA A 20 7.87 -4.09 14.13
N ALA A 21 6.77 -4.24 14.88
CA ALA A 21 6.61 -5.32 15.84
C ALA A 21 6.62 -6.71 15.19
N VAL A 22 5.99 -6.85 14.03
CA VAL A 22 6.01 -8.11 13.27
C VAL A 22 7.41 -8.36 12.67
N ARG A 23 8.08 -7.31 12.19
CA ARG A 23 9.42 -7.42 11.59
C ARG A 23 10.44 -7.92 12.62
N ASP A 24 10.35 -7.43 13.86
CA ASP A 24 11.20 -7.84 14.99
C ASP A 24 11.00 -9.32 15.37
N ALA A 25 9.77 -9.82 15.29
CA ALA A 25 9.45 -11.22 15.56
C ALA A 25 9.70 -12.18 14.36
N TRP A 26 9.80 -11.66 13.14
CA TRP A 26 9.97 -12.45 11.91
C TRP A 26 11.46 -12.66 11.60
N PRO A 27 11.91 -13.87 11.19
CA PRO A 27 13.31 -14.13 10.86
C PRO A 27 13.86 -13.17 9.79
N GLU A 28 15.01 -12.55 10.06
CA GLU A 28 15.62 -11.51 9.20
C GLU A 28 15.92 -12.01 7.79
N ASP A 29 16.26 -13.30 7.63
CA ASP A 29 16.56 -13.93 6.35
C ASP A 29 15.32 -14.26 5.51
N LYS A 30 14.11 -14.03 6.04
CA LYS A 30 12.84 -14.33 5.36
C LYS A 30 12.13 -13.04 4.91
N PRO A 31 11.59 -13.03 3.67
CA PRO A 31 10.91 -11.86 3.14
C PRO A 31 9.61 -11.60 3.91
N MET A 32 9.32 -10.32 4.15
CA MET A 32 8.10 -9.83 4.74
C MET A 32 7.59 -8.62 3.94
N GLY A 33 6.35 -8.71 3.49
CA GLY A 33 5.71 -7.65 2.72
C GLY A 33 4.38 -7.22 3.30
N VAL A 34 3.86 -6.14 2.71
CA VAL A 34 2.57 -5.56 3.11
C VAL A 34 1.67 -5.48 1.90
N ARG A 35 0.40 -5.87 2.08
CA ARG A 35 -0.65 -5.58 1.11
C ARG A 35 -1.33 -4.26 1.47
N ILE A 36 -1.50 -3.38 0.49
CA ILE A 36 -2.18 -2.09 0.67
C ILE A 36 -3.30 -1.90 -0.34
N SER A 37 -4.29 -1.09 0.03
CA SER A 37 -5.17 -0.43 -0.94
C SER A 37 -4.51 0.88 -1.37
N ALA A 38 -4.05 0.95 -2.62
CA ALA A 38 -3.27 2.10 -3.11
C ALA A 38 -4.08 3.39 -3.28
N THR A 39 -5.40 3.30 -3.28
CA THR A 39 -6.32 4.43 -3.21
C THR A 39 -7.69 3.93 -2.78
N ASP A 40 -8.47 4.80 -2.16
CA ASP A 40 -9.85 4.54 -1.75
C ASP A 40 -10.88 4.81 -2.85
N TRP A 41 -10.46 5.43 -3.97
CA TRP A 41 -11.34 5.80 -5.09
C TRP A 41 -12.51 6.72 -4.70
N VAL A 42 -12.32 7.58 -3.70
CA VAL A 42 -13.31 8.55 -3.24
C VAL A 42 -12.62 9.87 -2.92
N ASP A 43 -13.31 10.99 -3.17
CA ASP A 43 -12.80 12.32 -2.84
C ASP A 43 -12.56 12.45 -1.34
N GLY A 44 -11.39 13.00 -0.98
CA GLY A 44 -10.95 13.11 0.41
C GLY A 44 -10.50 11.80 1.06
N GLY A 45 -10.49 10.69 0.33
CA GLY A 45 -9.94 9.40 0.77
C GLY A 45 -8.43 9.28 0.57
N TRP A 46 -7.90 8.09 0.84
CA TRP A 46 -6.50 7.74 0.61
C TRP A 46 -6.15 7.78 -0.88
N THR A 47 -5.01 8.39 -1.20
CA THR A 47 -4.53 8.61 -2.56
C THR A 47 -3.33 7.73 -2.92
N ILE A 48 -2.97 7.72 -4.21
CA ILE A 48 -1.74 7.05 -4.65
C ILE A 48 -0.49 7.75 -4.09
N GLU A 49 -0.54 9.07 -3.89
CA GLU A 49 0.52 9.85 -3.27
C GLU A 49 0.72 9.47 -1.80
N ASP A 50 -0.38 9.31 -1.04
CA ASP A 50 -0.32 8.80 0.34
C ASP A 50 0.31 7.41 0.37
N SER A 51 -0.07 6.53 -0.55
CA SER A 51 0.52 5.18 -0.67
C SER A 51 2.02 5.22 -0.93
N ILE A 52 2.48 6.08 -1.85
CA ILE A 52 3.92 6.22 -2.15
C ILE A 52 4.67 6.69 -0.91
N ALA A 53 4.13 7.66 -0.16
CA ALA A 53 4.73 8.13 1.09
C ALA A 53 4.77 7.01 2.14
N PHE A 54 3.67 6.28 2.34
CA PHE A 54 3.59 5.18 3.29
C PHE A 54 4.56 4.03 2.93
N VAL A 55 4.67 3.68 1.65
CA VAL A 55 5.60 2.67 1.16
C VAL A 55 7.05 3.07 1.40
N ARG A 56 7.42 4.35 1.31
CA ARG A 56 8.77 4.81 1.69
C ARG A 56 9.07 4.59 3.16
N HIS A 57 8.09 4.82 4.04
CA HIS A 57 8.24 4.51 5.48
C HIS A 57 8.39 3.00 5.72
N LEU A 58 7.57 2.17 5.06
CA LEU A 58 7.69 0.71 5.13
C LEU A 58 9.04 0.22 4.60
N GLN A 59 9.51 0.75 3.48
CA GLN A 59 10.82 0.40 2.92
C GLN A 59 11.95 0.76 3.88
N ALA A 60 11.90 1.94 4.50
CA ALA A 60 12.87 2.34 5.53
C ALA A 60 12.80 1.46 6.79
N ALA A 61 11.65 0.87 7.08
CA ALA A 61 11.46 -0.06 8.19
C ALA A 61 11.86 -1.52 7.86
N GLY A 62 12.33 -1.81 6.63
CA GLY A 62 12.75 -3.16 6.22
C GLY A 62 11.66 -4.00 5.57
N CYS A 63 10.67 -3.38 4.91
CA CYS A 63 9.71 -4.08 4.07
C CYS A 63 10.37 -4.55 2.76
N ASP A 64 10.20 -5.84 2.45
CA ASP A 64 10.85 -6.49 1.30
C ASP A 64 10.04 -6.36 0.01
N TRP A 65 8.71 -6.28 0.11
CA TRP A 65 7.83 -6.18 -1.05
C TRP A 65 6.45 -5.61 -0.70
N ILE A 66 5.75 -5.07 -1.70
CA ILE A 66 4.38 -4.54 -1.56
C ILE A 66 3.43 -5.26 -2.51
N ASP A 67 2.29 -5.74 -2.00
CA ASP A 67 1.15 -6.20 -2.80
C ASP A 67 0.16 -5.03 -2.98
N THR A 68 -0.02 -4.58 -4.21
CA THR A 68 -0.81 -3.37 -4.50
C THR A 68 -2.23 -3.71 -4.95
N SER A 69 -3.18 -3.54 -4.02
CA SER A 69 -4.62 -3.55 -4.28
C SER A 69 -5.20 -2.12 -4.27
N SER A 70 -6.51 -1.96 -4.10
CA SER A 70 -7.19 -0.66 -3.98
C SER A 70 -8.63 -0.84 -3.50
N GLY A 71 -9.26 0.25 -3.04
CA GLY A 71 -10.65 0.31 -2.59
C GLY A 71 -10.93 -0.47 -1.31
N GLY A 72 -12.22 -0.61 -1.01
CA GLY A 72 -12.75 -1.39 0.10
C GLY A 72 -13.13 -0.58 1.34
N ILE A 73 -12.78 0.70 1.42
CA ILE A 73 -13.03 1.53 2.61
C ILE A 73 -14.44 2.15 2.63
N SER A 74 -14.98 2.51 1.47
CA SER A 74 -16.20 3.33 1.36
C SER A 74 -17.15 2.80 0.29
N PRO A 75 -18.47 2.77 0.55
CA PRO A 75 -19.46 2.41 -0.46
C PRO A 75 -19.60 3.49 -1.56
N ALA A 76 -19.11 4.70 -1.34
CA ALA A 76 -19.16 5.80 -2.31
C ALA A 76 -18.05 5.73 -3.38
N GLN A 77 -17.13 4.77 -3.25
CA GLN A 77 -16.00 4.59 -4.16
C GLN A 77 -16.44 4.37 -5.62
N LYS A 78 -15.71 4.96 -6.56
CA LYS A 78 -15.94 4.77 -8.00
C LYS A 78 -14.74 4.10 -8.64
N ILE A 79 -14.71 2.76 -8.59
CA ILE A 79 -13.58 1.97 -9.08
C ILE A 79 -13.69 1.80 -10.60
N PRO A 80 -12.65 2.19 -11.38
CA PRO A 80 -12.61 1.95 -12.83
C PRO A 80 -12.26 0.48 -13.13
N LEU A 81 -13.17 -0.43 -12.82
CA LEU A 81 -12.94 -1.88 -12.97
C LEU A 81 -12.70 -2.28 -14.44
N GLY A 82 -11.66 -3.08 -14.64
CA GLY A 82 -11.28 -3.66 -15.92
C GLY A 82 -10.01 -4.51 -15.79
N PRO A 83 -9.62 -5.26 -16.83
CA PRO A 83 -8.40 -6.07 -16.80
C PRO A 83 -7.17 -5.25 -16.38
N GLY A 84 -6.45 -5.69 -15.35
CA GLY A 84 -5.26 -5.00 -14.86
C GLY A 84 -5.49 -3.61 -14.26
N TYR A 85 -6.70 -3.27 -13.79
CA TYR A 85 -7.02 -1.91 -13.32
C TYR A 85 -6.12 -1.37 -12.19
N GLN A 86 -5.44 -2.23 -11.42
CA GLN A 86 -4.50 -1.82 -10.38
C GLN A 86 -3.04 -1.84 -10.84
N VAL A 87 -2.73 -2.35 -12.04
CA VAL A 87 -1.37 -2.36 -12.60
C VAL A 87 -0.78 -0.95 -12.69
N PRO A 88 -1.53 0.10 -13.08
CA PRO A 88 -1.01 1.47 -13.02
C PRO A 88 -0.63 1.92 -11.60
N LEU A 89 -1.38 1.53 -10.57
CA LEU A 89 -1.08 1.85 -9.17
C LEU A 89 0.23 1.17 -8.72
N ALA A 90 0.35 -0.14 -8.96
CA ALA A 90 1.57 -0.90 -8.67
C ALA A 90 2.78 -0.31 -9.39
N ARG A 91 2.60 0.11 -10.65
CA ARG A 91 3.65 0.76 -11.46
C ARG A 91 4.04 2.12 -10.89
N ALA A 92 3.10 2.92 -10.39
CA ALA A 92 3.40 4.22 -9.79
C ALA A 92 4.26 4.06 -8.53
N ILE A 93 3.89 3.12 -7.64
CA ILE A 93 4.68 2.78 -6.45
C ILE A 93 6.08 2.32 -6.85
N ARG A 94 6.20 1.35 -7.76
CA ARG A 94 7.50 0.83 -8.23
C ARG A 94 8.38 1.87 -8.94
N ARG A 95 7.79 2.94 -9.50
CA ARG A 95 8.57 4.03 -10.12
C ARG A 95 9.05 5.05 -9.10
N ALA A 96 8.21 5.34 -8.11
CA ALA A 96 8.49 6.35 -7.08
C ALA A 96 9.33 5.79 -5.91
N THR A 97 9.45 4.47 -5.83
CA THR A 97 10.17 3.71 -4.81
C THR A 97 10.98 2.62 -5.50
N SER A 98 12.00 2.06 -4.85
CA SER A 98 12.78 0.94 -5.42
C SER A 98 12.28 -0.43 -4.94
N ILE A 99 11.17 -0.49 -4.21
CA ILE A 99 10.69 -1.73 -3.59
C ILE A 99 10.09 -2.69 -4.64
N PRO A 100 10.39 -4.01 -4.57
CA PRO A 100 9.65 -5.02 -5.32
C PRO A 100 8.13 -4.85 -5.10
N THR A 101 7.38 -4.75 -6.19
CA THR A 101 5.94 -4.46 -6.14
C THR A 101 5.18 -5.50 -6.95
N MET A 102 4.24 -6.18 -6.31
CA MET A 102 3.33 -7.13 -6.93
C MET A 102 2.08 -6.39 -7.45
N ALA A 103 1.67 -6.73 -8.67
CA ALA A 103 0.45 -6.22 -9.26
C ALA A 103 -0.62 -7.32 -9.22
N VAL A 104 -1.83 -6.94 -8.80
CA VAL A 104 -3.03 -7.81 -8.83
C VAL A 104 -4.17 -7.08 -9.53
N GLY A 105 -5.31 -7.75 -9.70
CA GLY A 105 -6.53 -7.15 -10.25
C GLY A 105 -6.78 -7.57 -11.69
N LEU A 106 -7.66 -8.56 -11.85
CA LEU A 106 -8.16 -9.05 -13.14
C LEU A 106 -7.03 -9.31 -14.17
N ILE A 107 -5.97 -10.01 -13.74
CA ILE A 107 -4.90 -10.50 -14.62
C ILE A 107 -5.24 -11.95 -14.94
N THR A 108 -5.69 -12.20 -16.18
CA THR A 108 -6.20 -13.51 -16.61
C THR A 108 -5.44 -14.10 -17.80
N ASP A 109 -4.64 -13.29 -18.48
CA ASP A 109 -3.92 -13.67 -19.68
C ASP A 109 -2.41 -13.54 -19.47
N ALA A 110 -1.66 -14.45 -20.09
CA ALA A 110 -0.21 -14.28 -20.22
C ALA A 110 0.10 -13.08 -21.12
N LYS A 111 1.14 -12.32 -20.79
CA LYS A 111 1.69 -11.26 -21.64
C LYS A 111 3.02 -11.68 -22.23
#